data_AF-A0A371KC09-F1
#
_entry.id   AF-A0A371KC09-F1
#
_cell.length_a   1.000
_cell.length_b   1.000
_cell.length_c   1.000
_cell.angle_alpha   90.00
_cell.angle_beta   90.00
_cell.angle_gamma   90.00
#
_symmetry.space_group_name_H-M   'P 1'
#
loop_
_entity.id
_entity.type
_entity.pdbx_description
1 polymer ?
#
loop_
_entity_poly.entity_id
_entity_poly.type
_entity_poly.pdbx_seq_one_letter_code
_entity_poly.pdbx_strand_id
1 'polypeptide(L)'
;MSEPSVPGGRGAVLDLPCGETKRVRELDLGKREFDCPCGDSHAVVMDVHPPDRFLPEFLVDILQETIETTSDDMPEFGTAHLMGIVLEEFPEAVVSEDVSEDGELGAGIVWVTDFDSRRLHEIIVELVVELMEHAVSHADDDDVVSEFESKMLQFDVGEFVDQYRAQRDLDPEPYM
;
A
#
# COMPACT_ATOMS: atom_id res chain seq x y z
N MET A 1 -0.10 37.00 16.87
CA MET A 1 1.21 36.63 17.44
C MET A 1 1.59 35.34 16.76
N SER A 2 2.67 35.34 15.99
CA SER A 2 3.16 34.13 15.33
C SER A 2 4.07 33.42 16.32
N GLU A 3 3.60 32.29 16.85
CA GLU A 3 4.45 31.45 17.69
C GLU A 3 5.56 30.84 16.83
N PRO A 4 6.82 30.88 17.28
CA PRO A 4 7.95 30.40 16.50
C PRO A 4 7.95 28.87 16.53
N SER A 5 7.61 28.24 15.42
CA SER A 5 7.75 26.78 15.29
C SER A 5 9.22 26.45 15.13
N VAL A 6 9.77 25.79 16.15
CA VAL A 6 11.09 25.17 16.15
C VAL A 6 11.00 23.92 15.27
N PRO A 7 11.76 23.81 14.16
CA PRO A 7 11.89 22.55 13.43
C PRO A 7 12.78 21.62 14.25
N GLY A 8 12.26 20.44 14.59
CA GLY A 8 12.94 19.45 15.43
C GLY A 8 12.38 19.40 16.84
N GLY A 9 11.41 18.51 17.09
CA GLY A 9 11.04 18.16 18.47
C GLY A 9 9.61 17.66 18.72
N ARG A 10 8.76 17.56 17.71
CA ARG A 10 7.45 16.89 17.85
C ARG A 10 7.29 15.97 16.66
N GLY A 11 7.41 14.66 16.90
CA GLY A 11 7.21 13.66 15.85
C GLY A 11 5.93 13.93 15.07
N ALA A 12 5.96 13.66 13.77
CA ALA A 12 4.88 14.00 12.86
C ALA A 12 3.52 13.54 13.39
N VAL A 13 2.53 14.42 13.28
CA VAL A 13 1.13 14.15 13.64
C VAL A 13 0.34 14.15 12.34
N LEU A 14 -0.31 13.03 12.08
CA LEU A 14 -1.20 12.83 10.94
C LEU A 14 -2.60 13.32 11.31
N ASP A 15 -3.19 14.14 10.45
CA ASP A 15 -4.64 14.37 10.42
C ASP A 15 -5.27 13.26 9.56
N LEU A 16 -6.06 12.39 10.18
CA LEU A 16 -6.63 11.22 9.52
C LEU A 16 -7.88 11.60 8.72
N PRO A 17 -8.19 10.85 7.64
CA PRO A 17 -9.42 11.05 6.85
C PRO A 17 -10.72 11.01 7.68
N CYS A 18 -10.77 10.18 8.72
CA CYS A 18 -11.90 10.08 9.65
C CYS A 18 -12.06 11.29 10.59
N GLY A 19 -11.12 12.24 10.57
CA GLY A 19 -11.12 13.45 11.41
C GLY A 19 -10.36 13.31 12.73
N GLU A 20 -9.84 12.13 13.06
CA GLU A 20 -8.98 11.91 14.22
C GLU A 20 -7.53 12.27 13.92
N THR A 21 -6.68 12.29 14.96
CA THR A 21 -5.23 12.53 14.80
C THR A 21 -4.40 11.36 15.28
N LYS A 22 -3.28 11.09 14.61
CA LYS A 22 -2.36 10.01 14.99
C LYS A 22 -0.91 10.47 14.99
N ARG A 23 -0.17 10.18 16.06
CA ARG A 23 1.28 10.39 16.08
C ARG A 23 1.97 9.27 15.32
N VAL A 24 2.85 9.61 14.38
CA VAL A 24 3.59 8.62 13.60
C VAL A 24 4.45 7.73 14.50
N ARG A 25 5.04 8.28 15.57
CA ARG A 25 5.85 7.53 16.55
C ARG A 25 5.08 6.45 17.33
N GLU A 26 3.75 6.42 17.26
CA GLU A 26 2.93 5.36 17.85
C GLU A 26 2.63 4.22 16.86
N LEU A 27 3.06 4.37 15.61
CA LEU A 27 2.93 3.37 14.57
C LEU A 27 4.19 2.50 14.56
N ASP A 28 4.00 1.21 14.79
CA ASP A 28 5.08 0.22 14.77
C ASP A 28 5.30 -0.25 13.33
N LEU A 29 6.57 -0.46 12.94
CA LEU A 29 6.95 -0.91 11.60
C LEU A 29 6.28 -2.24 11.23
N GLY A 30 5.95 -3.11 12.17
CA GLY A 30 5.32 -4.40 11.90
C GLY A 30 3.78 -4.35 11.78
N LYS A 31 3.15 -3.21 12.10
CA LYS A 31 1.68 -3.13 12.12
C LYS A 31 1.09 -3.07 10.72
N ARG A 32 -0.08 -3.71 10.59
CA ARG A 32 -0.93 -3.60 9.41
C ARG A 32 -2.02 -2.55 9.53
N GLU A 33 -2.48 -2.30 10.75
CA GLU A 33 -3.53 -1.36 11.08
C GLU A 33 -3.47 -0.97 12.57
N PHE A 34 -4.30 -0.02 12.98
CA PHE A 34 -4.56 0.30 14.37
C PHE A 34 -6.05 0.61 14.60
N ASP A 35 -6.53 0.36 15.81
CA ASP A 35 -7.86 0.76 16.25
C ASP A 35 -7.90 2.27 16.50
N CYS A 36 -8.85 2.94 15.86
CA CYS A 36 -9.01 4.38 15.90
C CYS A 36 -10.14 4.80 16.87
N PRO A 37 -10.04 5.96 17.55
CA PRO A 37 -11.12 6.49 18.37
C PRO A 37 -12.46 6.70 17.63
N CYS A 38 -12.45 6.80 16.29
CA CYS A 38 -13.67 6.89 15.49
C CYS A 38 -14.54 5.61 15.56
N GLY A 39 -13.95 4.47 15.95
CA GLY A 39 -14.62 3.18 16.10
C GLY A 39 -14.20 2.12 15.07
N ASP A 40 -13.49 2.53 14.02
CA ASP A 40 -12.99 1.66 12.95
C ASP A 40 -11.48 1.40 13.10
N SER A 41 -10.96 0.47 12.29
CA SER A 41 -9.52 0.21 12.18
C SER A 41 -8.97 0.80 10.88
N HIS A 42 -7.81 1.45 10.95
CA HIS A 42 -7.19 2.11 9.82
C HIS A 42 -5.89 1.41 9.42
N ALA A 43 -5.75 1.06 8.14
CA ALA A 43 -4.54 0.44 7.64
C ALA A 43 -3.36 1.41 7.71
N VAL A 44 -2.17 0.84 7.90
CA VAL A 44 -0.90 1.57 7.90
C VAL A 44 0.08 0.84 7.00
N VAL A 45 0.68 1.62 6.11
CA VAL A 45 1.74 1.18 5.19
C VAL A 45 2.91 2.13 5.31
N MET A 46 4.11 1.59 5.23
CA MET A 46 5.35 2.35 5.24
C MET A 46 6.18 1.92 4.04
N ASP A 47 7.02 2.81 3.54
CA ASP A 47 7.85 2.59 2.35
C ASP A 47 8.82 1.41 2.51
N VAL A 48 9.22 1.11 3.75
CA VAL A 48 10.06 -0.05 4.09
C VAL A 48 9.33 -1.39 4.03
N HIS A 49 7.99 -1.42 3.92
CA HIS A 49 7.27 -2.68 3.76
C HIS A 49 7.51 -3.23 2.35
N PRO A 50 7.82 -4.52 2.19
CA PRO A 50 7.96 -5.10 0.86
C PRO A 50 6.59 -5.17 0.15
N PRO A 51 6.54 -5.00 -1.19
CA PRO A 51 5.30 -5.14 -1.96
C PRO A 51 4.72 -6.55 -1.89
N ASP A 52 5.55 -7.54 -1.58
CA ASP A 52 5.11 -8.91 -1.36
C ASP A 52 4.11 -9.04 -0.20
N ARG A 53 4.01 -8.02 0.67
CA ARG A 53 2.98 -7.94 1.69
C ARG A 53 1.57 -7.99 1.11
N PHE A 54 1.39 -7.56 -0.14
CA PHE A 54 0.10 -7.51 -0.83
C PHE A 54 0.04 -8.47 -2.03
N LEU A 55 1.16 -8.71 -2.71
CA LEU A 55 1.19 -9.46 -3.96
C LEU A 55 2.15 -10.65 -3.86
N PRO A 56 1.91 -11.77 -4.57
CA PRO A 56 2.88 -12.85 -4.63
C PRO A 56 4.20 -12.37 -5.24
N GLU A 57 5.34 -12.91 -4.78
CA GLU A 57 6.68 -12.52 -5.25
C GLU A 57 6.81 -12.57 -6.78
N PHE A 58 6.32 -13.64 -7.42
CA PHE A 58 6.38 -13.75 -8.88
C PHE A 58 5.64 -12.61 -9.60
N LEU A 59 4.58 -12.07 -9.00
CA LEU A 59 3.83 -10.96 -9.59
C LEU A 59 4.56 -9.64 -9.38
N VAL A 60 5.19 -9.46 -8.21
CA VAL A 60 6.08 -8.32 -7.95
C VAL A 60 7.20 -8.29 -8.98
N ASP A 61 7.86 -9.43 -9.23
CA ASP A 61 8.94 -9.55 -10.21
C ASP A 61 8.47 -9.13 -11.62
N ILE A 62 7.31 -9.64 -12.05
CA ILE A 62 6.73 -9.26 -13.36
C ILE A 62 6.45 -7.76 -13.44
N LEU A 63 5.89 -7.16 -12.37
CA LEU A 63 5.59 -5.73 -12.34
C LEU A 63 6.88 -4.89 -12.37
N GLN A 64 7.93 -5.31 -11.68
CA GLN A 64 9.24 -4.66 -11.72
C GLN A 64 9.91 -4.74 -13.09
N GLU A 65 9.74 -5.86 -13.80
CA GLU A 65 10.26 -6.02 -15.16
C GLU A 65 9.45 -5.24 -16.21
N THR A 66 8.16 -5.04 -15.96
CA THR A 66 7.23 -4.46 -16.96
C THR A 66 7.04 -2.96 -16.80
N ILE A 67 7.07 -2.44 -15.57
CA ILE A 67 6.77 -1.04 -15.27
C ILE A 67 8.07 -0.26 -15.15
N GLU A 68 8.32 0.63 -16.12
CA GLU A 68 9.41 1.61 -16.03
C GLU A 68 9.00 2.75 -15.09
N THR A 69 9.77 2.95 -14.01
CA THR A 69 9.56 4.07 -13.10
C THR A 69 10.40 5.28 -13.53
N THR A 70 9.93 6.49 -13.21
CA THR A 70 10.62 7.74 -13.60
C THR A 70 11.38 8.40 -12.45
N SER A 71 11.43 7.75 -11.28
CA SER A 71 12.04 8.30 -10.06
C SER A 71 13.44 7.74 -9.86
N ASP A 72 14.45 8.61 -9.78
CA ASP A 72 15.83 8.20 -9.48
C ASP A 72 15.96 7.65 -8.04
N ASP A 73 15.13 8.12 -7.11
CA ASP A 73 15.12 7.68 -5.71
C ASP A 73 14.31 6.37 -5.53
N MET A 74 13.43 6.03 -6.48
CA MET A 74 12.61 4.82 -6.47
C MET A 74 12.64 4.16 -7.86
N PRO A 75 13.79 3.55 -8.22
CA PRO A 75 14.06 3.09 -9.58
C PRO A 75 13.31 1.80 -9.95
N GLU A 76 12.68 1.13 -8.98
CA GLU A 76 11.96 -0.12 -9.17
C GLU A 76 10.53 -0.02 -8.63
N PHE A 77 9.61 -0.75 -9.25
CA PHE A 77 8.25 -0.87 -8.75
C PHE A 77 8.26 -1.46 -7.32
N GLY A 78 7.41 -0.92 -6.45
CA GLY A 78 7.40 -1.30 -5.04
C GLY A 78 6.23 -0.67 -4.27
N THR A 79 6.28 -0.73 -2.94
CA THR A 79 5.17 -0.29 -2.07
C THR A 79 4.79 1.18 -2.26
N ALA A 80 5.75 2.06 -2.48
CA ALA A 80 5.46 3.46 -2.77
C ALA A 80 4.64 3.63 -4.07
N HIS A 81 4.90 2.80 -5.09
CA HIS A 81 4.14 2.80 -6.33
C HIS A 81 2.72 2.25 -6.11
N LEU A 82 2.59 1.15 -5.35
CA LEU A 82 1.28 0.60 -4.97
C LEU A 82 0.43 1.64 -4.23
N MET A 83 1.01 2.29 -3.21
CA MET A 83 0.32 3.34 -2.46
C MET A 83 0.06 4.58 -3.29
N GLY A 84 0.89 4.88 -4.29
CA GLY A 84 0.65 5.91 -5.29
C GLY A 84 -0.64 5.66 -6.06
N ILE A 85 -0.83 4.44 -6.58
CA ILE A 85 -2.06 4.07 -7.32
C ILE A 85 -3.29 4.15 -6.40
N VAL A 86 -3.18 3.68 -5.14
CA VAL A 86 -4.27 3.78 -4.16
C VAL A 86 -4.61 5.25 -3.85
N LEU A 87 -3.60 6.12 -3.68
CA LEU A 87 -3.80 7.54 -3.42
C LEU A 87 -4.43 8.26 -4.63
N GLU A 88 -4.08 7.86 -5.86
CA GLU A 88 -4.69 8.38 -7.08
C GLU A 88 -6.18 8.03 -7.17
N GLU A 89 -6.57 6.81 -6.82
CA GLU A 89 -7.97 6.38 -6.83
C GLU A 89 -8.77 6.92 -5.63
N PHE A 90 -8.15 6.98 -4.44
CA PHE A 90 -8.81 7.35 -3.19
C PHE A 90 -8.13 8.54 -2.48
N PRO A 91 -8.05 9.73 -3.11
CA PRO A 91 -7.27 10.86 -2.59
C PRO A 91 -7.79 11.43 -1.28
N GLU A 92 -9.07 11.23 -0.96
CA GLU A 92 -9.69 11.70 0.29
C GLU A 92 -9.64 10.66 1.41
N ALA A 93 -9.35 9.40 1.10
CA ALA A 93 -9.35 8.29 2.05
C ALA A 93 -7.94 7.84 2.45
N VAL A 94 -6.89 8.50 1.95
CA VAL A 94 -5.49 8.19 2.26
C VAL A 94 -4.76 9.48 2.63
N VAL A 95 -4.08 9.46 3.76
CA VAL A 95 -3.11 10.51 4.14
C VAL A 95 -1.70 9.94 4.06
N SER A 96 -0.77 10.75 3.55
CA SER A 96 0.65 10.42 3.49
C SER A 96 1.49 11.47 4.21
N GLU A 97 2.52 11.06 4.92
CA GLU A 97 3.48 11.96 5.57
C GLU A 97 4.91 11.52 5.29
N ASP A 98 5.74 12.49 4.91
CA ASP A 98 7.20 12.33 4.81
C ASP A 98 7.80 12.42 6.21
N VAL A 99 8.45 11.35 6.63
CA VAL A 99 9.10 11.22 7.94
C VAL A 99 10.59 10.89 7.82
N SER A 100 11.16 11.09 6.63
CA SER A 100 12.56 10.80 6.32
C SER A 100 13.55 11.57 7.21
N GLU A 101 13.15 12.73 7.75
CA GLU A 101 13.95 13.52 8.70
C GLU A 101 13.99 12.94 10.12
N ASP A 102 13.08 12.03 10.50
CA ASP A 102 13.01 11.41 11.83
C ASP A 102 13.58 9.98 11.78
N GLY A 103 14.91 9.89 11.81
CA GLY A 103 15.66 8.62 11.72
C GLY A 103 15.38 7.61 12.85
N GLU A 104 14.63 7.98 13.90
CA GLU A 104 14.18 7.03 14.93
C GLU A 104 13.00 6.16 14.45
N LEU A 105 12.28 6.59 13.41
CA LEU A 105 11.10 5.88 12.89
C LEU A 105 11.47 4.71 11.98
N GLY A 106 12.60 4.78 11.29
CA GLY A 106 13.05 3.72 10.38
C GLY A 106 12.20 3.59 9.10
N ALA A 107 11.43 4.62 8.75
CA ALA A 107 10.67 4.74 7.50
C ALA A 107 10.91 6.12 6.89
N GLY A 108 10.77 6.25 5.57
CA GLY A 108 10.82 7.53 4.87
C GLY A 108 9.43 8.13 4.65
N ILE A 109 8.42 7.29 4.36
CA ILE A 109 7.05 7.72 4.11
C ILE A 109 6.08 6.79 4.85
N VAL A 110 5.03 7.38 5.43
CA VAL A 110 3.93 6.64 6.06
C VAL A 110 2.62 6.99 5.39
N TRP A 111 1.82 5.97 5.06
CA TRP A 111 0.45 6.10 4.61
C TRP A 111 -0.52 5.54 5.64
N VAL A 112 -1.62 6.25 5.87
CA VAL A 112 -2.74 5.78 6.69
C VAL A 112 -4.04 5.96 5.91
N THR A 113 -4.90 4.95 5.98
CA THR A 113 -6.12 4.89 5.18
C THR A 113 -7.37 4.87 6.04
N ASP A 114 -8.50 5.35 5.51
CA ASP A 114 -9.79 5.30 6.20
C ASP A 114 -10.40 3.88 6.28
N PHE A 115 -9.89 2.96 5.48
CA PHE A 115 -10.26 1.54 5.50
C PHE A 115 -9.26 0.69 6.28
N ASP A 116 -9.69 -0.51 6.69
CA ASP A 116 -8.86 -1.50 7.39
C ASP A 116 -7.82 -2.18 6.47
N SER A 117 -6.88 -2.92 7.04
CA SER A 117 -5.79 -3.55 6.31
C SER A 117 -6.21 -4.69 5.38
N ARG A 118 -7.39 -5.30 5.61
CA ARG A 118 -7.94 -6.33 4.72
C ARG A 118 -8.53 -5.64 3.50
N ARG A 119 -9.33 -4.59 3.69
CA ARG A 119 -9.91 -3.83 2.59
C ARG A 119 -8.84 -3.12 1.75
N LEU A 120 -7.79 -2.57 2.37
CA LEU A 120 -6.64 -2.03 1.63
C LEU A 120 -6.02 -3.08 0.70
N HIS A 121 -5.88 -4.31 1.19
CA HIS A 121 -5.28 -5.39 0.42
C HIS A 121 -6.15 -5.79 -0.77
N GLU A 122 -7.47 -5.88 -0.58
CA GLU A 122 -8.40 -6.07 -1.70
C GLU A 122 -8.27 -4.96 -2.74
N ILE A 123 -8.27 -3.69 -2.30
CA ILE A 123 -8.12 -2.53 -3.20
C ILE A 123 -6.81 -2.59 -3.99
N ILE A 124 -5.69 -2.91 -3.35
CA ILE A 124 -4.40 -3.04 -4.05
C ILE A 124 -4.47 -4.13 -5.13
N VAL A 125 -5.07 -5.27 -4.82
CA VAL A 125 -5.20 -6.37 -5.78
C VAL A 125 -6.14 -5.99 -6.93
N GLU A 126 -7.28 -5.35 -6.62
CA GLU A 126 -8.22 -4.80 -7.62
C GLU A 126 -7.49 -3.86 -8.59
N LEU A 127 -6.77 -2.85 -8.06
CA LEU A 127 -6.07 -1.84 -8.86
C LEU A 127 -4.94 -2.44 -9.72
N VAL A 128 -4.21 -3.44 -9.20
CA VAL A 128 -3.17 -4.13 -9.99
C VAL A 128 -3.79 -4.95 -11.12
N VAL A 129 -4.90 -5.64 -10.85
CA VAL A 129 -5.64 -6.37 -11.88
C VAL A 129 -6.16 -5.42 -12.96
N GLU A 130 -6.74 -4.28 -12.57
CA GLU A 130 -7.21 -3.26 -13.50
C GLU A 130 -6.06 -2.71 -14.35
N LEU A 131 -4.90 -2.44 -13.75
CA LEU A 131 -3.70 -2.04 -14.49
C LEU A 131 -3.29 -3.08 -15.55
N MET A 132 -3.31 -4.36 -15.18
CA MET A 132 -3.01 -5.46 -16.10
C MET A 132 -4.07 -5.56 -17.21
N GLU A 133 -5.34 -5.40 -16.89
CA GLU A 133 -6.43 -5.40 -17.88
C GLU A 133 -6.24 -4.28 -18.91
N HIS A 134 -5.94 -3.07 -18.45
CA HIS A 134 -5.64 -1.95 -19.31
C HIS A 134 -4.44 -2.25 -20.23
N ALA A 135 -3.35 -2.82 -19.69
CA ALA A 135 -2.18 -3.18 -20.48
C ALA A 135 -2.50 -4.25 -21.54
N VAL A 136 -3.23 -5.31 -21.16
CA VAL A 136 -3.62 -6.40 -22.06
C VAL A 136 -4.59 -5.90 -23.14
N SER A 137 -5.52 -4.99 -22.82
CA SER A 137 -6.46 -4.43 -23.79
C SER A 137 -5.80 -3.67 -24.95
N HIS A 138 -4.54 -3.25 -24.76
CA HIS A 138 -3.73 -2.61 -25.80
C HIS A 138 -2.88 -3.60 -26.61
N ALA A 139 -2.91 -4.90 -26.30
CA ALA A 139 -2.20 -5.92 -27.06
C ALA A 139 -2.85 -6.11 -28.43
N ASP A 140 -2.02 -6.34 -29.46
CA ASP A 140 -2.49 -6.61 -30.84
C ASP A 140 -3.08 -8.02 -31.02
N ASP A 141 -3.18 -8.83 -29.95
CA ASP A 141 -3.58 -10.24 -29.99
C ASP A 141 -4.94 -10.46 -29.29
N ASP A 142 -6.00 -10.54 -30.09
CA ASP A 142 -7.39 -10.73 -29.64
C ASP A 142 -7.60 -12.04 -28.84
N ASP A 143 -6.79 -13.07 -29.08
CA ASP A 143 -6.89 -14.34 -28.35
C ASP A 143 -6.37 -14.17 -26.91
N VAL A 144 -5.28 -13.40 -26.74
CA VAL A 144 -4.70 -13.06 -25.42
C VAL A 144 -5.67 -12.21 -24.59
N VAL A 145 -6.31 -11.22 -25.23
CA VAL A 145 -7.33 -10.37 -24.57
C VAL A 145 -8.50 -11.23 -24.08
N SER A 146 -9.06 -12.07 -24.95
CA SER A 146 -10.20 -12.91 -24.62
C SER A 146 -9.90 -13.92 -23.50
N GLU A 147 -8.69 -14.50 -23.50
CA GLU A 147 -8.25 -15.42 -22.44
C GLU A 147 -8.12 -14.71 -21.09
N PHE A 148 -7.55 -13.50 -21.08
CA PHE A 148 -7.40 -12.70 -19.87
C PHE A 148 -8.75 -12.33 -19.26
N GLU A 149 -9.67 -11.77 -20.06
CA GLU A 149 -11.03 -11.42 -19.62
C GLU A 149 -11.76 -12.63 -19.02
N SER A 150 -11.66 -13.80 -19.67
CA SER A 150 -12.29 -15.02 -19.17
C SER A 150 -11.73 -15.50 -17.83
N LYS A 151 -10.44 -15.25 -17.55
CA LYS A 151 -9.83 -15.56 -16.25
C LYS A 151 -10.27 -14.53 -15.21
N MET A 152 -10.36 -13.25 -15.58
CA MET A 152 -10.77 -12.21 -14.64
C MET A 152 -12.20 -12.37 -14.16
N LEU A 153 -13.12 -12.82 -15.02
CA LEU A 153 -14.50 -13.15 -14.62
C LEU A 153 -14.61 -14.22 -13.53
N GLN A 154 -13.57 -15.04 -13.34
CA GLN A 154 -13.53 -16.12 -12.35
C GLN A 154 -12.68 -15.77 -11.14
N PHE A 155 -11.98 -14.64 -11.16
CA PHE A 155 -11.07 -14.26 -10.08
C PHE A 155 -11.84 -13.59 -8.95
N ASP A 156 -11.82 -14.22 -7.78
CA ASP A 156 -12.39 -13.66 -6.56
C ASP A 156 -11.27 -13.03 -5.72
N VAL A 157 -11.25 -11.69 -5.69
CA VAL A 157 -10.26 -10.91 -4.94
C VAL A 157 -10.35 -11.21 -3.45
N GLY A 158 -11.56 -11.34 -2.90
CA GLY A 158 -11.76 -11.60 -1.48
C GLY A 158 -11.21 -12.97 -1.09
N GLU A 159 -11.50 -14.00 -1.89
CA GLU A 159 -10.94 -15.33 -1.69
C GLU A 159 -9.42 -15.34 -1.83
N PHE A 160 -8.87 -14.64 -2.84
CA PHE A 160 -7.43 -14.49 -2.99
C PHE A 160 -6.79 -13.86 -1.75
N VAL A 161 -7.31 -12.72 -1.28
CA VAL A 161 -6.80 -12.00 -0.10
C VAL A 161 -6.88 -12.86 1.14
N ASP A 162 -8.00 -13.55 1.38
CA ASP A 162 -8.18 -14.41 2.53
C ASP A 162 -7.17 -15.56 2.52
N GLN A 163 -6.96 -16.22 1.38
CA GLN A 163 -5.95 -17.28 1.23
C GLN A 163 -4.53 -16.76 1.38
N TYR A 164 -4.22 -15.60 0.79
CA TYR A 164 -2.89 -15.00 0.83
C TYR A 164 -2.49 -14.62 2.26
N ARG A 165 -3.39 -13.92 2.95
CA ARG A 165 -3.18 -13.51 4.34
C ARG A 165 -3.08 -14.71 5.27
N ALA A 166 -3.91 -15.73 5.07
CA ALA A 166 -3.83 -16.96 5.87
C ALA A 166 -2.46 -17.66 5.71
N GLN A 167 -1.91 -17.73 4.50
CA GLN A 167 -0.59 -18.32 4.28
C GLN A 167 0.52 -17.51 4.97
N ARG A 168 0.48 -16.17 4.83
CA ARG A 168 1.49 -15.26 5.40
C ARG A 168 1.38 -15.07 6.92
N ASP A 169 0.19 -15.15 7.50
CA ASP A 169 0.00 -15.10 8.96
C ASP A 169 0.44 -16.41 9.64
N LEU A 170 0.51 -17.51 8.89
CA LEU A 170 1.01 -18.81 9.33
C LEU A 170 2.52 -19.00 9.12
N ASP A 171 3.18 -18.07 8.43
CA ASP A 171 4.63 -18.00 8.24
C ASP A 171 5.23 -16.94 9.18
N PRO A 172 5.38 -17.22 10.50
CA PRO A 172 6.35 -16.50 11.27
C PRO A 172 7.69 -17.06 10.84
N GLU A 173 8.32 -16.54 9.77
CA GLU A 173 9.73 -16.81 9.59
C GLU A 173 10.42 -16.41 10.91
N PRO A 174 10.95 -17.38 11.68
CA PRO A 174 11.67 -17.02 12.88
C PRO A 174 12.95 -16.38 12.37
N TYR A 175 13.09 -15.08 12.57
CA TYR A 175 14.34 -14.35 12.38
C TYR A 175 15.51 -15.25 12.80
N MET A 176 16.29 -15.73 11.83
CA MET A 176 17.49 -16.53 12.04
C MET A 176 18.71 -15.78 11.54
#